data_AF-Q4BV65-F1
#
_entry.id   AF-Q4BV65-F1
#
_cell.length_a   1.000
_cell.length_b   1.000
_cell.length_c   1.000
_cell.angle_alpha   90.00
_cell.angle_beta   90.00
_cell.angle_gamma   90.00
#
_symmetry.space_group_name_H-M   'P 1'
#
loop_
_entity.id
_entity.type
_entity.pdbx_description
1 polymer ?
#
loop_
_entity_poly.entity_id
_entity_poly.type
_entity_poly.pdbx_seq_one_letter_code
_entity_poly.pdbx_strand_id
1 'polypeptide(L)'
;MKDKKLPLGKAVFKRFTGNDGGYIGSDSGGYQVFLNYRGQQDNFLNFSFTDVLKNNISPDSFSDRLVFIGTTAESINDLHYTPYSGKLSNSSEMMPGVVIHANIASQILSSALEGRPLISVCPDSVEWLEIYMMALIGTGISWWFKSMRMILFGLLFVSGCVLGASYLAFL
;
A
#
# COMPACT_ATOMS: atom_id res chain seq x y z
N MET A 1 6.93 -20.70 11.76
CA MET A 1 5.68 -21.12 11.06
C MET A 1 5.89 -20.87 9.58
N LYS A 2 5.78 -21.88 8.71
CA LYS A 2 6.11 -21.81 7.27
C LYS A 2 5.29 -20.73 6.54
N ASP A 3 5.96 -20.02 5.62
CA ASP A 3 5.37 -19.08 4.65
C ASP A 3 4.20 -19.72 3.90
N LYS A 4 2.97 -19.48 4.36
CA LYS A 4 1.78 -19.98 3.68
C LYS A 4 1.52 -19.11 2.45
N LYS A 5 1.77 -19.66 1.27
CA LYS A 5 1.42 -19.05 -0.02
C LYS A 5 0.04 -19.54 -0.46
N LEU A 6 -0.78 -18.63 -0.96
CA LEU A 6 -2.10 -18.93 -1.51
C LEU A 6 -2.12 -18.57 -3.01
N PRO A 7 -2.00 -19.56 -3.91
CA PRO A 7 -2.11 -19.32 -5.34
C PRO A 7 -3.57 -19.09 -5.73
N LEU A 8 -3.82 -18.11 -6.60
CA LEU A 8 -5.13 -17.82 -7.19
C LEU A 8 -4.94 -17.21 -8.58
N GLY A 9 -5.37 -17.92 -9.62
CA GLY A 9 -5.13 -17.52 -11.01
C GLY A 9 -3.63 -17.32 -11.28
N LYS A 10 -3.26 -16.13 -11.77
CA LYS A 10 -1.88 -15.71 -12.02
C LYS A 10 -1.14 -15.21 -10.77
N ALA A 11 -1.84 -14.97 -9.66
CA ALA A 11 -1.27 -14.40 -8.45
C ALA A 11 -0.93 -15.45 -7.39
N VAL A 12 0.06 -15.11 -6.57
CA VAL A 12 0.40 -15.86 -5.35
C VAL A 12 0.39 -14.88 -4.18
N PHE A 13 -0.65 -14.97 -3.36
CA PHE A 13 -0.75 -14.18 -2.14
C PHE A 13 0.23 -14.74 -1.10
N LYS A 14 1.12 -13.90 -0.59
CA LYS A 14 2.03 -14.24 0.52
C LYS A 14 1.40 -13.72 1.80
N ARG A 15 1.28 -14.58 2.81
CA ARG A 15 0.80 -14.18 4.13
C ARG A 15 1.75 -13.16 4.76
N PHE A 16 1.18 -12.07 5.25
CA PHE A 16 1.84 -11.11 6.12
C PHE A 16 2.32 -11.78 7.41
N THR A 17 3.59 -11.55 7.74
CA THR A 17 4.16 -11.90 9.04
C THR A 17 4.30 -10.64 9.88
N GLY A 18 4.17 -10.74 11.21
CA GLY A 18 4.18 -9.58 12.10
C GLY A 18 5.47 -8.74 12.07
N ASN A 19 6.49 -9.20 11.35
CA ASN A 19 7.79 -8.55 11.17
C ASN A 19 8.10 -8.22 9.69
N ASP A 20 7.11 -8.21 8.80
CA ASP A 20 7.34 -7.90 7.39
C ASP A 20 7.59 -6.40 7.16
N GLY A 21 8.77 -6.04 6.64
CA GLY A 21 9.13 -4.66 6.32
C GLY A 21 9.15 -3.76 7.56
N GLY A 22 8.46 -2.62 7.51
CA GLY A 22 8.41 -1.67 8.63
C GLY A 22 7.57 -2.12 9.84
N TYR A 23 6.90 -3.27 9.76
CA TYR A 23 6.11 -3.81 10.87
C TYR A 23 7.00 -4.62 11.81
N ILE A 24 6.85 -4.45 13.12
CA ILE A 24 7.59 -5.20 14.14
C ILE A 24 6.62 -5.63 15.24
N GLY A 25 6.50 -6.94 15.46
CA GLY A 25 5.58 -7.49 16.47
C GLY A 25 4.10 -7.25 16.19
N SER A 26 3.74 -7.01 14.92
CA SER A 26 2.35 -6.75 14.53
C SER A 26 1.48 -8.02 14.61
N ASP A 27 0.18 -7.84 14.87
CA ASP A 27 -0.77 -8.96 14.89
C ASP A 27 -0.84 -9.61 13.51
N SER A 28 -0.49 -10.88 13.46
CA SER A 28 -0.48 -11.71 12.26
C SER A 28 -1.35 -12.96 12.42
N GLY A 29 -2.33 -12.94 13.33
CA GLY A 29 -3.17 -14.10 13.65
C GLY A 29 -3.86 -14.72 12.42
N GLY A 30 -4.52 -13.90 11.60
CA GLY A 30 -5.24 -14.32 10.39
C GLY A 30 -4.36 -14.48 9.13
N TYR A 31 -4.99 -14.83 8.01
CA TYR A 31 -4.33 -14.75 6.70
C TYR A 31 -4.47 -13.32 6.16
N GLN A 32 -3.50 -12.48 6.52
CA GLN A 32 -3.44 -11.09 6.09
C GLN A 32 -2.47 -10.95 4.91
N VAL A 33 -2.70 -9.95 4.06
CA VAL A 33 -1.84 -9.60 2.93
C VAL A 33 -1.76 -8.08 2.83
N PHE A 34 -0.66 -7.54 2.30
CA PHE A 34 -0.58 -6.10 2.07
C PHE A 34 -1.61 -5.64 1.03
N LEU A 35 -2.26 -4.52 1.32
CA LEU A 35 -3.26 -3.90 0.46
C LEU A 35 -2.60 -2.89 -0.48
N ASN A 36 -2.53 -3.24 -1.76
CA ASN A 36 -2.20 -2.37 -2.88
C ASN A 36 -3.47 -1.70 -3.38
N TYR A 37 -3.87 -0.62 -2.73
CA TYR A 37 -5.01 0.20 -3.12
C TYR A 37 -4.96 0.57 -4.61
N ARG A 38 -6.12 0.54 -5.27
CA ARG A 38 -6.30 1.08 -6.63
C ARG A 38 -6.59 2.58 -6.58
N GLY A 39 -7.24 3.06 -5.52
CA GLY A 39 -7.45 4.48 -5.29
C GLY A 39 -8.60 4.78 -4.33
N GLN A 40 -9.04 6.04 -4.37
CA GLN A 40 -10.17 6.57 -3.61
C GLN A 40 -11.51 6.23 -4.23
N GLN A 41 -12.60 6.65 -3.57
CA GLN A 41 -13.98 6.43 -3.99
C GLN A 41 -14.22 6.79 -5.47
N ASP A 42 -13.65 7.89 -5.94
CA ASP A 42 -13.81 8.37 -7.33
C ASP A 42 -13.22 7.43 -8.41
N ASN A 43 -12.38 6.47 -8.01
CA ASN A 43 -11.84 5.44 -8.91
C ASN A 43 -12.83 4.30 -9.15
N PHE A 44 -13.97 4.29 -8.46
CA PHE A 44 -15.02 3.31 -8.58
C PHE A 44 -16.30 3.98 -9.06
N LEU A 45 -17.07 3.27 -9.89
CA LEU A 45 -18.42 3.72 -10.26
C LEU A 45 -19.31 3.62 -9.02
N ASN A 46 -19.81 4.77 -8.55
CA ASN A 46 -20.68 4.86 -7.37
C ASN A 46 -22.05 5.39 -7.78
N PHE A 47 -23.09 4.83 -7.17
CA PHE A 47 -24.47 5.27 -7.33
C PHE A 47 -25.09 5.51 -5.95
N SER A 48 -25.86 6.58 -5.81
CA SER A 48 -26.63 6.78 -4.59
C SER A 48 -27.73 5.72 -4.52
N PHE A 49 -28.03 5.22 -3.32
CA PHE A 49 -29.10 4.23 -3.14
C PHE A 49 -30.45 4.76 -3.64
N THR A 50 -30.69 6.07 -3.48
CA THR A 50 -31.89 6.76 -3.97
C THR A 50 -32.02 6.71 -5.49
N ASP A 51 -30.91 6.87 -6.22
CA ASP A 51 -30.95 6.81 -7.69
C ASP A 51 -31.24 5.39 -8.19
N VAL A 52 -30.72 4.37 -7.50
CA VAL A 52 -31.07 2.97 -7.78
C VAL A 52 -32.56 2.74 -7.56
N LEU A 53 -33.12 3.18 -6.44
CA LEU A 53 -34.56 3.03 -6.13
C LEU A 53 -35.46 3.76 -7.13
N LYS A 54 -35.02 4.90 -7.65
CA LYS A 54 -35.76 5.69 -8.66
C LYS A 54 -35.57 5.16 -10.09
N ASN A 55 -34.78 4.11 -10.29
CA ASN A 55 -34.35 3.63 -11.61
C ASN A 55 -33.67 4.73 -12.45
N ASN A 56 -32.95 5.65 -11.80
CA ASN A 56 -32.19 6.73 -12.44
C ASN A 56 -30.79 6.28 -12.92
N ILE A 57 -30.61 4.98 -13.15
CA ILE A 57 -29.33 4.39 -13.54
C ILE A 57 -29.52 3.57 -14.82
N SER A 58 -28.48 3.48 -15.64
CA SER A 58 -28.52 2.60 -16.80
C SER A 58 -28.70 1.14 -16.36
N PRO A 59 -29.57 0.34 -17.03
CA PRO A 59 -29.70 -1.09 -16.75
C PRO A 59 -28.37 -1.86 -16.86
N ASP A 60 -27.47 -1.39 -17.72
CA ASP A 60 -26.17 -2.01 -17.97
C ASP A 60 -25.09 -1.60 -16.95
N SER A 61 -25.42 -0.76 -15.96
CA SER A 61 -24.47 -0.29 -14.94
C SER A 61 -23.94 -1.41 -14.04
N PHE A 62 -24.65 -2.54 -13.95
CA PHE A 62 -24.32 -3.64 -13.03
C PHE A 62 -23.98 -4.97 -13.72
N SER A 63 -24.15 -5.08 -15.03
CA SER A 63 -23.83 -6.33 -15.75
C SER A 63 -22.34 -6.63 -15.71
N ASP A 64 -22.00 -7.91 -15.48
CA ASP A 64 -20.63 -8.45 -15.41
C ASP A 64 -19.70 -7.69 -14.44
N ARG A 65 -20.26 -7.15 -13.36
CA ARG A 65 -19.53 -6.37 -12.34
C ARG A 65 -19.78 -6.92 -10.95
N LEU A 66 -18.79 -6.77 -10.10
CA LEU A 66 -18.93 -7.02 -8.67
C LEU A 66 -19.44 -5.73 -8.00
N VAL A 67 -20.64 -5.79 -7.44
CA VAL A 67 -21.32 -4.63 -6.84
C VAL A 67 -21.19 -4.68 -5.33
N PHE A 68 -20.66 -3.60 -4.76
CA PHE A 68 -20.62 -3.40 -3.31
C PHE A 68 -21.75 -2.47 -2.88
N ILE A 69 -22.47 -2.89 -1.84
CA ILE A 69 -23.54 -2.09 -1.24
C ILE A 69 -23.09 -1.76 0.18
N GLY A 70 -23.01 -0.48 0.50
CA GLY A 70 -22.58 -0.01 1.81
C GLY A 70 -22.89 1.46 2.01
N THR A 71 -22.63 1.93 3.22
CA THR A 71 -22.82 3.32 3.63
C THR A 71 -21.53 4.12 3.47
N THR A 72 -21.68 5.38 3.08
CA THR A 72 -20.62 6.40 3.11
C THR A 72 -20.97 7.53 4.09
N ALA A 73 -22.04 7.39 4.88
CA ALA A 73 -22.49 8.42 5.80
C ALA A 73 -21.59 8.48 7.03
N GLU A 74 -21.12 9.69 7.37
CA GLU A 74 -20.25 9.92 8.53
C GLU A 74 -20.89 9.47 9.86
N SER A 75 -22.22 9.54 9.97
CA SER A 75 -22.97 9.16 11.17
C SER A 75 -22.88 7.67 11.53
N ILE A 76 -22.58 6.81 10.55
CA ILE A 76 -22.40 5.36 10.78
C ILE A 76 -20.97 5.06 11.26
N ASN A 77 -20.04 6.00 11.06
CA ASN A 77 -18.66 5.94 11.54
C ASN A 77 -17.88 4.69 11.04
N ASP A 78 -18.18 4.23 9.82
CA ASP A 78 -17.39 3.23 9.09
C ASP A 78 -16.39 3.93 8.16
N LEU A 79 -15.61 4.83 8.76
CA LEU A 79 -14.61 5.64 8.08
C LEU A 79 -13.24 5.29 8.62
N HIS A 80 -12.26 5.11 7.74
CA HIS A 80 -10.91 4.69 8.13
C HIS A 80 -9.85 5.61 7.52
N TYR A 81 -8.79 5.86 8.28
CA TYR A 81 -7.59 6.48 7.74
C TYR A 81 -6.86 5.50 6.85
N THR A 82 -6.54 5.92 5.63
CA THR A 82 -5.79 5.13 4.65
C THR A 82 -4.59 5.93 4.15
N PRO A 83 -3.67 5.35 3.37
CA PRO A 83 -2.59 6.12 2.72
C PRO A 83 -3.07 7.28 1.84
N TYR A 84 -4.35 7.28 1.44
CA TYR A 84 -4.99 8.38 0.69
C TYR A 84 -5.67 9.43 1.57
N SER A 85 -5.66 9.26 2.89
CA SER A 85 -6.20 10.21 3.84
C SER A 85 -5.05 11.10 4.34
N GLY A 86 -4.85 12.26 3.72
CA GLY A 86 -3.74 13.14 4.13
C GLY A 86 -3.54 14.36 3.24
N LYS A 87 -2.82 15.35 3.80
CA LYS A 87 -2.53 16.65 3.15
C LYS A 87 -1.82 16.50 1.79
N LEU A 88 -1.03 15.45 1.61
CA LEU A 88 -0.31 15.19 0.36
C LEU A 88 -1.22 14.62 -0.75
N SER A 89 -2.36 14.01 -0.38
CA SER A 89 -3.34 13.42 -1.32
C SER A 89 -4.42 14.42 -1.76
N ASN A 90 -4.31 15.70 -1.39
CA ASN A 90 -5.32 16.75 -1.60
C ASN A 90 -6.72 16.45 -1.03
N SER A 91 -6.83 15.42 -0.18
CA SER A 91 -8.08 14.97 0.43
C SER A 91 -7.84 14.66 1.91
N SER A 92 -8.50 15.41 2.78
CA SER A 92 -8.53 15.11 4.22
C SER A 92 -9.60 14.05 4.56
N GLU A 93 -10.21 13.45 3.54
CA GLU A 93 -11.34 12.54 3.69
C GLU A 93 -10.88 11.15 4.11
N MET A 94 -11.56 10.63 5.14
CA MET A 94 -11.43 9.24 5.55
C MET A 94 -12.16 8.35 4.54
N MET A 95 -11.62 7.16 4.28
CA MET A 95 -12.21 6.26 3.28
C MET A 95 -13.34 5.44 3.92
N PRO A 96 -14.53 5.38 3.31
CA PRO A 96 -15.59 4.47 3.75
C PRO A 96 -15.16 3.00 3.67
N GLY A 97 -15.56 2.18 4.64
CA GLY A 97 -15.21 0.76 4.69
C GLY A 97 -15.61 -0.01 3.43
N VAL A 98 -16.77 0.33 2.83
CA VAL A 98 -17.21 -0.24 1.54
C VAL A 98 -16.21 0.01 0.40
N VAL A 99 -15.55 1.17 0.39
CA VAL A 99 -14.53 1.53 -0.62
C VAL A 99 -13.24 0.76 -0.37
N ILE A 100 -12.91 0.45 0.89
CA ILE A 100 -11.79 -0.43 1.24
C ILE A 100 -12.06 -1.85 0.72
N HIS A 101 -13.27 -2.38 0.92
CA HIS A 101 -13.66 -3.68 0.36
C HIS A 101 -13.59 -3.71 -1.17
N ALA A 102 -13.99 -2.63 -1.84
CA ALA A 102 -13.84 -2.48 -3.29
C ALA A 102 -12.38 -2.52 -3.73
N ASN A 103 -11.48 -1.85 -3.00
CA ASN A 103 -10.03 -1.91 -3.23
C ASN A 103 -9.47 -3.33 -3.04
N ILE A 104 -9.87 -4.04 -1.98
CA ILE A 104 -9.44 -5.42 -1.71
C ILE A 104 -9.86 -6.35 -2.85
N ALA A 105 -11.13 -6.33 -3.26
CA ALA A 105 -11.59 -7.18 -4.36
C ALA A 105 -10.95 -6.80 -5.69
N SER A 106 -10.77 -5.51 -5.95
CA SER A 106 -10.04 -5.01 -7.13
C SER A 106 -8.62 -5.56 -7.18
N GLN A 107 -7.88 -5.55 -6.06
CA GLN A 107 -6.57 -6.17 -5.96
C GLN A 107 -6.65 -7.66 -6.22
N ILE A 108 -7.55 -8.39 -5.55
CA ILE A 108 -7.65 -9.84 -5.71
C ILE A 108 -7.92 -10.22 -7.16
N LEU A 109 -8.92 -9.60 -7.78
CA LEU A 109 -9.35 -9.90 -9.14
C LEU A 109 -8.28 -9.55 -10.17
N SER A 110 -7.71 -8.35 -10.09
CA SER A 110 -6.70 -7.89 -11.05
C SER A 110 -5.39 -8.68 -10.89
N SER A 111 -5.03 -9.05 -9.66
CA SER A 111 -3.86 -9.91 -9.44
C SER A 111 -4.11 -11.31 -10.01
N ALA A 112 -5.28 -11.90 -9.74
CA ALA A 112 -5.59 -13.25 -10.20
C ALA A 112 -5.80 -13.37 -11.72
N LEU A 113 -6.48 -12.41 -12.35
CA LEU A 113 -6.81 -12.46 -13.78
C LEU A 113 -5.74 -11.81 -14.66
N GLU A 114 -5.24 -10.65 -14.27
CA GLU A 114 -4.35 -9.81 -15.08
C GLU A 114 -2.88 -9.99 -14.66
N GLY A 115 -2.62 -10.50 -13.45
CA GLY A 115 -1.26 -10.61 -12.91
C GLY A 115 -0.74 -9.31 -12.31
N ARG A 116 -1.63 -8.40 -11.86
CA ARG A 116 -1.22 -7.17 -11.16
C ARG A 116 -0.28 -7.52 -9.99
N PRO A 117 0.88 -6.85 -9.86
CA PRO A 117 1.82 -7.14 -8.79
C PRO A 117 1.24 -6.79 -7.42
N LEU A 118 1.51 -7.67 -6.45
CA LEU A 118 1.21 -7.46 -5.04
C LEU A 118 2.35 -6.70 -4.37
N ILE A 119 2.05 -5.93 -3.32
CA ILE A 119 3.09 -5.33 -2.48
C ILE A 119 3.88 -6.46 -1.81
N SER A 120 5.19 -6.44 -2.01
CA SER A 120 6.14 -7.37 -1.38
C SER A 120 7.15 -6.60 -0.56
N VAL A 121 7.52 -7.15 0.58
CA VAL A 121 8.61 -6.63 1.42
C VAL A 121 9.94 -7.25 1.03
N CYS A 122 11.01 -6.50 1.29
CA CYS A 122 12.36 -6.98 1.11
C CYS A 122 12.64 -8.15 2.06
N PRO A 123 13.46 -9.15 1.68
CA PRO A 123 13.91 -10.16 2.62
C PRO A 123 14.78 -9.55 3.73
N ASP A 124 14.63 -10.02 4.97
CA ASP A 124 15.39 -9.55 6.14
C ASP A 124 16.91 -9.51 5.89
N SER A 125 17.44 -10.47 5.12
CA SER A 125 18.87 -10.52 4.78
C SER A 125 19.33 -9.32 3.96
N VAL A 126 18.48 -8.81 3.08
CA VAL A 126 18.78 -7.63 2.25
C VAL A 126 18.67 -6.37 3.10
N GLU A 127 17.69 -6.29 3.99
CA GLU A 127 17.57 -5.17 4.95
C GLU A 127 18.81 -5.08 5.85
N TRP A 128 19.27 -6.21 6.41
CA TRP A 128 20.51 -6.26 7.18
C TRP A 128 21.72 -5.82 6.37
N LEU A 129 21.83 -6.30 5.12
CA LEU A 129 22.91 -5.92 4.22
C LEU A 129 22.90 -4.40 3.98
N GLU A 130 21.74 -3.80 3.76
CA GLU A 130 21.58 -2.35 3.59
C GLU A 130 22.02 -1.59 4.85
N ILE A 131 21.59 -2.02 6.03
CA ILE A 131 22.01 -1.42 7.31
C ILE A 131 23.54 -1.44 7.45
N TYR A 132 24.17 -2.60 7.20
CA TYR A 132 25.63 -2.71 7.26
C TYR A 132 26.32 -1.82 6.23
N MET A 133 25.81 -1.77 4.99
CA MET A 133 26.37 -0.90 3.95
C MET A 133 26.27 0.58 4.35
N MET A 134 25.13 1.04 4.86
CA MET A 134 24.95 2.42 5.29
C MET A 134 25.83 2.77 6.50
N ALA A 135 26.01 1.84 7.45
CA ALA A 135 26.92 2.02 8.58
C ALA A 135 28.38 2.17 8.14
N LEU A 136 28.82 1.34 7.18
CA LEU A 136 30.17 1.41 6.60
C LEU A 136 30.38 2.71 5.82
N ILE A 137 29.40 3.13 5.01
CA ILE A 137 29.45 4.39 4.26
C ILE A 137 29.55 5.58 5.22
N GLY A 138 28.68 5.62 6.24
CA GLY A 138 28.68 6.70 7.23
C GLY A 138 30.00 6.80 8.02
N THR A 139 30.55 5.64 8.39
CA THR A 139 31.85 5.55 9.07
C THR A 139 32.99 5.97 8.14
N GLY A 140 32.98 5.51 6.89
CA GLY A 140 33.99 5.88 5.88
C GLY A 140 34.01 7.37 5.58
N ILE A 141 32.83 8.00 5.39
CA ILE A 141 32.69 9.44 5.21
C ILE A 141 33.27 10.19 6.42
N SER A 142 32.92 9.76 7.64
CA SER A 142 33.38 10.41 8.88
C SER A 142 34.89 10.26 9.10
N TRP A 143 35.46 9.13 8.68
CA TRP A 143 36.89 8.85 8.83
C TRP A 143 37.74 9.64 7.83
N TRP A 144 37.32 9.72 6.57
CA TRP A 144 38.04 10.42 5.51
C TRP A 144 37.87 11.94 5.56
N PHE A 145 36.65 12.41 5.83
CA PHE A 145 36.39 13.84 5.88
C PHE A 145 36.43 14.32 7.33
N LYS A 146 37.51 15.01 7.70
CA LYS A 146 37.65 15.65 9.03
C LYS A 146 36.94 17.01 9.14
N SER A 147 36.32 17.48 8.05
CA SER A 147 35.61 18.76 7.99
C SER A 147 34.11 18.54 8.13
N MET A 148 33.51 19.18 9.13
CA MET A 148 32.06 19.12 9.40
C MET A 148 31.21 19.41 8.15
N ARG A 149 31.61 20.38 7.32
CA ARG A 149 30.86 20.74 6.11
C ARG A 149 30.83 19.60 5.10
N MET A 150 31.95 18.90 4.90
CA MET A 150 32.03 17.79 3.94
C MET A 150 31.24 16.57 4.42
N ILE A 151 31.22 16.32 5.73
CA ILE A 151 30.37 15.26 6.31
C ILE A 151 28.89 15.57 6.04
N LEU A 152 28.44 16.81 6.29
CA LEU A 152 27.05 17.21 6.04
C LEU A 152 26.67 17.07 4.56
N PHE A 153 27.54 17.50 3.64
CA PHE A 153 27.30 17.31 2.20
C PHE A 153 27.22 15.82 1.82
N GLY A 154 28.12 14.99 2.35
CA GLY A 154 28.10 13.54 2.12
C GLY A 154 26.81 12.89 2.62
N LEU A 155 26.35 13.25 3.82
CA LEU A 155 25.09 12.74 4.38
C LEU A 155 23.87 13.14 3.55
N LEU A 156 23.79 14.41 3.13
CA LEU A 156 22.71 14.89 2.26
C LEU A 156 22.71 14.17 0.91
N PHE A 157 23.89 13.96 0.32
CA PHE A 157 24.02 13.25 -0.94
C PHE A 157 23.56 11.79 -0.85
N VAL A 158 24.05 11.05 0.15
CA VAL A 158 23.65 9.65 0.39
C VAL A 158 22.15 9.55 0.66
N SER A 159 21.60 10.43 1.51
CA SER A 159 20.16 10.47 1.78
C SER A 159 19.35 10.73 0.51
N GLY A 160 19.79 11.68 -0.33
CA GLY A 160 19.16 11.96 -1.63
C GLY A 160 19.19 10.75 -2.58
N CYS A 161 20.32 10.03 -2.64
CA CYS A 161 20.44 8.80 -3.43
C CYS A 161 19.50 7.71 -2.93
N VAL A 162 19.40 7.50 -1.62
CA VAL A 162 18.50 6.50 -1.02
C VAL A 162 17.05 6.87 -1.32
N LEU A 163 16.64 8.12 -1.09
CA LEU A 163 15.30 8.59 -1.40
C LEU A 163 14.96 8.44 -2.88
N GLY A 164 15.90 8.78 -3.77
CA GLY A 164 15.73 8.63 -5.21
C GLY A 164 15.60 7.18 -5.64
N ALA A 165 16.45 6.29 -5.11
CA ALA A 165 16.39 4.86 -5.39
C ALA A 165 15.07 4.25 -4.90
N SER A 166 14.64 4.58 -3.68
CA SER A 166 13.36 4.12 -3.13
C SER A 166 12.16 4.61 -3.94
N TYR A 167 12.19 5.85 -4.44
CA TYR A 167 11.14 6.37 -5.31
C TYR A 167 11.07 5.62 -6.65
N LEU A 168 12.22 5.37 -7.28
CA LEU A 168 12.29 4.62 -8.53
C LEU A 168 11.88 3.15 -8.36
N ALA A 169 12.14 2.55 -7.20
CA ALA A 169 11.68 1.19 -6.89
C ALA A 169 10.16 1.09 -6.70
N PHE A 170 9.50 2.21 -6.38
CA PHE A 170 8.05 2.28 -6.18
C PHE A 170 7.27 2.55 -7.49
N LEU A 171 7.91 3.18 -8.47
CA LEU A 171 7.31 3.54 -9.76
C LEU A 171 7.16 2.33 -10.69
#